data_AF-A0A0G1GYW4-F1
#
_entry.id   AF-A0A0G1GYW4-F1
#
_cell.length_a   1.000
_cell.length_b   1.000
_cell.length_c   1.000
_cell.angle_alpha   90.00
_cell.angle_beta   90.00
_cell.angle_gamma   90.00
#
_symmetry.space_group_name_H-M   'P 1'
#
loop_
_entity.id
_entity.type
_entity.pdbx_description
1 polymer ?
#
loop_
_entity_poly.entity_id
_entity_poly.type
_entity_poly.pdbx_seq_one_letter_code
_entity_poly.pdbx_strand_id
1 'polypeptide(L)'
;MTCPHCGAEMHTIEIETIDGQPASVNECLNCGGHLLAPVLGNFISSNTAKNIDSIIPKATSVPTHSPICTHCQQTMSSIKDDSVPQTVTVFSCPNNHGDFYPKDQLIQFKKAQDAKINYHKLWGIPVKSAFAVLIPVVIIFTAITVIPNVLKSMRTSQETRVTASEILTSPLITPITSTEVLISFSTRQPSKTNIRFTQGSTSIYEVSTKEDTSHLLSVPNLLPSTSYKYVIEIIVNDKTLTTDEYTFSTP
;
A
#
# COMPACT_ATOMS: atom_id res chain seq x y z
N MET A 1 -26.56 -12.20 -34.70
CA MET A 1 -27.49 -11.98 -33.56
C MET A 1 -28.47 -10.86 -33.90
N THR A 2 -29.57 -10.67 -33.17
CA THR A 2 -30.53 -9.58 -33.44
C THR A 2 -30.16 -8.30 -32.69
N CYS A 3 -30.63 -7.16 -33.18
CA CYS A 3 -30.40 -5.85 -32.58
C CYS A 3 -31.35 -5.66 -31.39
N PRO A 4 -30.83 -5.32 -30.20
CA PRO A 4 -31.65 -5.05 -29.01
C PRO A 4 -32.72 -3.98 -29.21
N HIS A 5 -32.51 -3.05 -30.15
CA HIS A 5 -33.34 -1.87 -30.29
C HIS A 5 -34.38 -1.97 -31.42
N CYS A 6 -33.99 -2.51 -32.59
CA CYS A 6 -34.88 -2.60 -33.75
C CYS A 6 -35.17 -4.02 -34.24
N GLY A 7 -34.60 -5.04 -33.59
CA GLY A 7 -34.79 -6.46 -33.94
C GLY A 7 -34.08 -6.92 -35.22
N ALA A 8 -33.51 -6.02 -36.03
CA ALA A 8 -32.79 -6.36 -37.25
C ALA A 8 -31.52 -7.18 -36.96
N GLU A 9 -31.03 -7.93 -37.95
CA GLU A 9 -29.78 -8.67 -37.84
C GLU A 9 -28.59 -7.72 -37.62
N MET A 10 -27.67 -8.12 -36.75
CA MET A 10 -26.41 -7.41 -36.48
C MET A 10 -25.25 -8.09 -37.20
N HIS A 11 -24.36 -7.26 -37.73
CA HIS A 11 -23.09 -7.64 -38.31
C HIS A 11 -22.00 -7.57 -37.23
N THR A 12 -21.05 -8.49 -37.24
CA THR A 12 -19.92 -8.50 -36.29
C THR A 12 -18.68 -7.98 -36.99
N ILE A 13 -18.04 -6.99 -36.39
CA ILE A 13 -16.76 -6.45 -36.86
C ILE A 13 -15.67 -6.72 -35.83
N GLU A 14 -14.47 -6.98 -36.31
CA GLU A 14 -13.27 -7.08 -35.48
C GLU A 14 -12.60 -5.71 -35.36
N ILE A 15 -12.17 -5.41 -34.14
CA ILE A 15 -11.49 -4.17 -33.79
C ILE A 15 -10.25 -4.47 -32.96
N GLU A 16 -9.31 -3.55 -32.97
CA GLU A 16 -8.18 -3.54 -32.05
C GLU A 16 -8.48 -2.60 -30.88
N THR A 17 -8.31 -3.09 -29.66
CA THR A 17 -8.47 -2.32 -28.42
C THR A 17 -7.22 -1.47 -28.13
N ILE A 18 -7.31 -0.56 -27.15
CA ILE A 18 -6.20 0.32 -26.75
C ILE A 18 -4.98 -0.46 -26.27
N ASP A 19 -5.19 -1.67 -25.71
CA ASP A 19 -4.15 -2.61 -25.27
C ASP A 19 -3.67 -3.56 -26.38
N GLY A 20 -4.06 -3.33 -27.64
CA GLY A 20 -3.61 -4.11 -28.80
C GLY A 20 -4.24 -5.50 -28.90
N GLN A 21 -5.33 -5.76 -28.17
CA GLN A 21 -6.04 -7.03 -28.22
C GLN A 21 -7.15 -7.00 -29.28
N PRO A 22 -7.38 -8.10 -30.01
CA PRO A 22 -8.52 -8.20 -30.89
C PRO A 22 -9.81 -8.31 -30.05
N ALA A 23 -10.84 -7.59 -30.46
CA ALA A 23 -12.17 -7.68 -29.89
C ALA A 23 -13.24 -7.59 -30.97
N SER A 24 -14.44 -8.07 -30.67
CA SER A 24 -15.57 -8.03 -31.61
C SER A 24 -16.63 -7.04 -31.16
N VAL A 25 -17.15 -6.23 -32.08
CA VAL A 25 -18.29 -5.34 -31.87
C VAL A 25 -19.42 -5.77 -32.78
N ASN A 26 -20.64 -5.82 -32.26
CA ASN A 26 -21.82 -6.06 -33.08
C ASN A 26 -22.42 -4.72 -33.49
N GLU A 27 -22.60 -4.49 -34.78
CA GLU A 27 -23.20 -3.28 -35.34
C GLU A 27 -24.51 -3.59 -36.05
N CYS A 28 -25.48 -2.69 -35.95
CA CYS A 28 -26.75 -2.82 -36.64
C CYS A 28 -26.82 -1.88 -37.83
N LEU A 29 -26.79 -2.43 -39.05
CA LEU A 29 -26.90 -1.64 -40.29
C LEU A 29 -28.29 -1.03 -40.50
N ASN A 30 -29.30 -1.43 -39.72
CA ASN A 30 -30.64 -0.86 -39.81
C ASN A 30 -30.77 0.44 -39.00
N CYS A 31 -30.50 0.39 -37.69
CA CYS A 31 -30.65 1.55 -36.81
C CYS A 31 -29.34 2.29 -36.47
N GLY A 32 -28.20 1.74 -36.87
CA GLY A 32 -26.90 2.35 -36.62
C GLY A 32 -26.37 2.15 -35.20
N GLY A 33 -26.99 1.28 -34.40
CA GLY A 33 -26.58 1.02 -33.02
C GLY A 33 -25.55 -0.09 -32.88
N HIS A 34 -24.78 -0.05 -31.80
CA HIS A 34 -23.68 -0.95 -31.52
C HIS A 34 -23.90 -1.66 -30.19
N LEU A 35 -23.71 -2.98 -30.16
CA LEU A 35 -23.74 -3.80 -28.95
C LEU A 35 -22.33 -4.30 -28.66
N LEU A 36 -21.81 -3.91 -27.51
CA LEU A 36 -20.47 -4.23 -27.05
C LEU A 36 -20.56 -5.23 -25.91
N ALA A 37 -19.58 -6.13 -25.83
CA ALA A 37 -19.40 -6.99 -24.67
C ALA A 37 -19.18 -6.15 -23.39
N PRO A 38 -19.45 -6.71 -22.19
CA PRO A 38 -19.21 -6.02 -20.93
C PRO A 38 -17.80 -5.43 -20.85
N VAL A 39 -17.70 -4.20 -20.35
CA VAL A 39 -16.42 -3.48 -20.14
C VAL A 39 -15.67 -3.10 -21.42
N LEU A 40 -15.95 -3.74 -22.57
CA LEU A 40 -15.28 -3.47 -23.85
C LEU A 40 -15.36 -1.98 -24.24
N GLY A 41 -16.47 -1.33 -23.93
CA GLY A 41 -16.65 0.11 -24.10
C GLY A 41 -15.52 0.94 -23.52
N ASN A 42 -14.83 0.51 -22.46
CA ASN A 42 -13.71 1.23 -21.85
C ASN A 42 -12.38 1.06 -22.61
N PHE A 43 -12.23 -0.01 -23.39
CA PHE A 43 -10.98 -0.36 -24.09
C PHE A 43 -10.95 0.10 -25.55
N ILE A 44 -12.01 0.77 -26.02
CA ILE A 44 -12.09 1.32 -27.38
C ILE A 44 -11.47 2.72 -27.43
N SER A 45 -10.64 3.00 -28.44
CA SER A 45 -10.09 4.35 -28.67
C SER A 45 -11.12 5.26 -29.35
N SER A 46 -10.97 6.59 -29.22
CA SER A 46 -11.84 7.54 -29.94
C SER A 46 -11.76 7.41 -31.46
N ASN A 47 -10.61 7.01 -32.01
CA ASN A 47 -10.46 6.76 -33.44
C ASN A 47 -11.21 5.49 -33.86
N THR A 48 -11.08 4.42 -33.07
CA THR A 48 -11.82 3.16 -33.29
C THR A 48 -13.32 3.40 -33.20
N ALA A 49 -13.80 4.13 -32.18
CA ALA A 49 -15.21 4.50 -32.04
C ALA A 49 -15.73 5.33 -33.23
N LYS A 50 -14.92 6.25 -33.76
CA LYS A 50 -15.27 7.03 -34.97
C LYS A 50 -15.46 6.12 -36.18
N ASN A 51 -14.59 5.12 -36.35
CA ASN A 51 -14.67 4.17 -37.46
C ASN A 51 -15.91 3.28 -37.32
N ILE A 52 -16.19 2.77 -36.11
CA ILE A 52 -17.40 2.00 -35.79
C ILE A 52 -18.66 2.82 -36.10
N ASP A 53 -18.71 4.07 -35.63
CA ASP A 53 -19.88 4.94 -35.80
C ASP A 53 -20.02 5.52 -37.22
N SER A 54 -19.11 5.20 -38.16
CA SER A 54 -19.17 5.70 -39.54
C SER A 54 -20.25 5.02 -40.40
N ILE A 55 -20.97 4.03 -39.86
CA ILE A 55 -22.05 3.34 -40.57
C ILE A 55 -23.20 4.27 -40.92
N ILE A 56 -23.82 4.05 -42.07
CA ILE A 56 -25.01 4.78 -42.51
C ILE A 56 -26.22 3.86 -42.30
N PRO A 57 -27.12 4.16 -41.33
CA PRO A 57 -28.27 3.32 -41.05
C PRO A 57 -29.29 3.35 -42.21
N LYS A 58 -29.93 2.21 -42.47
CA LYS A 58 -31.05 2.12 -43.43
C LYS A 58 -32.30 2.85 -42.94
N ALA A 59 -32.56 2.82 -41.64
CA ALA A 59 -33.70 3.49 -41.03
C ALA A 59 -33.34 4.93 -40.65
N THR A 60 -34.21 5.87 -41.00
CA THR A 60 -34.05 7.30 -40.68
C THR A 60 -34.50 7.65 -39.27
N SER A 61 -35.28 6.78 -38.62
CA SER A 61 -35.82 6.99 -37.28
C SER A 61 -35.34 5.91 -36.31
N VAL A 62 -34.87 6.34 -35.14
CA VAL A 62 -34.52 5.46 -34.03
C VAL A 62 -35.80 5.07 -33.27
N PRO A 63 -35.97 3.80 -32.85
CA PRO A 63 -37.13 3.40 -32.05
C PRO A 63 -37.26 4.21 -30.76
N THR A 64 -38.50 4.42 -30.30
CA THR A 64 -38.81 5.24 -29.11
C THR A 64 -38.84 4.44 -27.81
N HIS A 65 -38.75 3.12 -27.88
CA HIS A 65 -38.76 2.23 -26.72
C HIS A 65 -37.35 1.91 -26.25
N SER A 66 -37.20 1.46 -25.00
CA SER A 66 -35.90 1.01 -24.50
C SER A 66 -35.48 -0.32 -25.14
N PRO A 67 -34.19 -0.51 -25.47
CA PRO A 67 -33.71 -1.77 -26.04
C PRO A 67 -33.96 -2.98 -25.14
N ILE A 68 -34.15 -4.15 -25.73
CA ILE A 68 -34.33 -5.43 -25.03
C ILE A 68 -33.11 -6.30 -25.30
N CYS A 69 -32.46 -6.80 -24.25
CA CYS A 69 -31.28 -7.63 -24.39
C CYS A 69 -31.62 -8.95 -25.10
N THR A 70 -30.92 -9.26 -26.19
CA THR A 70 -31.18 -10.47 -26.99
C THR A 70 -30.73 -11.77 -26.34
N HIS A 71 -29.93 -11.68 -25.26
CA HIS A 71 -29.45 -12.84 -24.52
C HIS A 71 -30.39 -13.25 -23.38
N CYS A 72 -30.97 -12.30 -22.64
CA CYS A 72 -31.83 -12.58 -21.49
C CYS A 72 -33.25 -12.01 -21.56
N GLN A 73 -33.60 -11.31 -22.64
CA GLN A 73 -34.91 -10.68 -22.87
C GLN A 73 -35.32 -9.64 -21.81
N GLN A 74 -34.37 -9.14 -21.03
CA GLN A 74 -34.62 -8.05 -20.08
C GLN A 74 -34.50 -6.69 -20.77
N THR A 75 -35.36 -5.76 -20.38
CA THR A 75 -35.25 -4.36 -20.80
C THR A 75 -33.94 -3.77 -20.31
N MET A 76 -33.18 -3.17 -21.22
CA MET A 76 -31.92 -2.49 -20.93
C MET A 76 -32.21 -1.09 -20.40
N SER A 77 -31.54 -0.69 -19.32
CA SER A 77 -31.72 0.62 -18.70
C SER A 77 -30.63 1.59 -19.12
N SER A 78 -30.99 2.86 -19.29
CA SER A 78 -30.02 3.91 -19.57
C SER A 78 -29.16 4.19 -18.34
N ILE A 79 -27.84 4.25 -18.52
CA ILE A 79 -26.88 4.57 -17.47
C ILE A 79 -26.94 6.08 -17.20
N LYS A 80 -27.14 6.46 -15.93
CA LYS A 80 -27.30 7.86 -15.50
C LYS A 80 -26.28 8.32 -14.45
N ASP A 81 -25.21 7.55 -14.23
CA ASP A 81 -24.18 7.88 -13.25
C ASP A 81 -23.09 8.82 -13.80
N ASP A 82 -22.19 9.28 -12.93
CA ASP A 82 -21.09 10.22 -13.25
C ASP A 82 -20.07 9.69 -14.29
N SER A 83 -20.17 8.43 -14.69
CA SER A 83 -19.33 7.78 -15.71
C SER A 83 -19.87 8.06 -17.13
N VAL A 84 -21.15 8.39 -17.28
CA VAL A 84 -21.80 8.69 -18.56
C VAL A 84 -22.32 10.14 -18.55
N PRO A 85 -21.87 11.00 -19.48
CA PRO A 85 -22.38 12.37 -19.57
C PRO A 85 -23.89 12.39 -19.83
N GLN A 86 -24.60 13.38 -19.30
CA GLN A 86 -26.05 13.52 -19.49
C GLN A 86 -26.48 13.66 -20.96
N THR A 87 -25.56 14.07 -21.85
CA THR A 87 -25.79 14.20 -23.29
C THR A 87 -25.55 12.91 -24.06
N VAL A 88 -25.09 11.84 -23.39
CA VAL A 88 -24.76 10.55 -23.97
C VAL A 88 -25.74 9.51 -23.46
N THR A 89 -26.29 8.72 -24.37
CA THR A 89 -27.19 7.63 -24.04
C THR A 89 -26.48 6.29 -24.23
N VAL A 90 -26.34 5.54 -23.15
CA VAL A 90 -25.83 4.15 -23.17
C VAL A 90 -26.82 3.29 -22.40
N PHE A 91 -27.21 2.15 -22.97
CA PHE A 91 -28.08 1.19 -22.31
C PHE A 91 -27.27 0.00 -21.82
N SER A 92 -27.45 -0.41 -20.58
CA SER A 92 -26.78 -1.59 -20.02
C SER A 92 -27.75 -2.73 -19.76
N CYS A 93 -27.29 -3.96 -19.98
CA CYS A 93 -28.06 -5.15 -19.65
C CYS A 93 -27.98 -5.43 -18.14
N PRO A 94 -29.11 -5.61 -17.44
CA PRO A 94 -29.10 -5.91 -16.00
C PRO A 94 -28.42 -7.23 -15.64
N ASN A 95 -28.32 -8.15 -16.61
CA ASN A 95 -27.62 -9.43 -16.46
C ASN A 95 -26.20 -9.42 -17.02
N ASN A 96 -25.62 -8.23 -17.24
CA ASN A 96 -24.24 -8.06 -17.68
C ASN A 96 -23.90 -8.78 -19.01
N HIS A 97 -24.81 -8.78 -19.98
CA HIS A 97 -24.55 -9.30 -21.34
C HIS A 97 -23.95 -8.24 -22.29
N GLY A 98 -23.68 -7.04 -21.79
CA GLY A 98 -23.08 -5.96 -22.55
C GLY A 98 -23.90 -4.68 -22.56
N ASP A 99 -23.37 -3.71 -23.31
CA ASP A 99 -23.87 -2.34 -23.39
C ASP A 99 -24.23 -2.00 -24.84
N PHE A 100 -25.39 -1.38 -25.01
CA PHE A 100 -25.90 -0.93 -26.29
C PHE A 100 -25.78 0.59 -26.43
N TYR A 101 -25.11 1.01 -27.49
CA TYR A 101 -24.89 2.40 -27.88
C TYR A 101 -25.74 2.68 -29.11
N PRO A 102 -26.75 3.56 -29.03
CA PRO A 102 -27.43 4.07 -30.22
C PRO A 102 -26.45 4.78 -31.17
N LYS A 103 -26.91 5.06 -32.39
CA LYS A 103 -26.12 5.75 -33.40
C LYS A 103 -25.47 7.03 -32.83
N ASP A 104 -24.18 7.20 -33.12
CA ASP A 104 -23.32 8.29 -32.66
C ASP A 104 -23.06 8.35 -31.15
N GLN A 105 -23.68 7.49 -30.33
CA GLN A 105 -23.51 7.60 -28.88
C GLN A 105 -22.17 7.04 -28.41
N LEU A 106 -21.58 6.07 -29.12
CA LEU A 106 -20.27 5.51 -28.76
C LEU A 106 -19.16 6.55 -28.96
N ILE A 107 -19.14 7.27 -30.08
CA ILE A 107 -18.16 8.34 -30.30
C ILE A 107 -18.37 9.51 -29.34
N GLN A 108 -19.61 9.87 -29.00
CA GLN A 108 -19.87 10.94 -28.04
C GLN A 108 -19.44 10.53 -26.63
N PHE A 109 -19.68 9.28 -26.23
CA PHE A 109 -19.16 8.71 -24.99
C PHE A 109 -17.63 8.83 -24.93
N LYS A 110 -16.93 8.45 -25.99
CA LYS A 110 -15.46 8.50 -26.06
C LYS A 110 -14.89 9.90 -26.04
N LYS A 111 -15.49 10.83 -26.79
CA LYS A 111 -15.10 12.26 -26.74
C LYS A 111 -15.23 12.82 -25.33
N ALA A 112 -16.27 12.44 -24.59
CA ALA A 112 -16.45 12.91 -23.23
C ALA A 112 -15.48 12.26 -22.23
N GLN A 113 -15.17 10.97 -22.38
CA GLN A 113 -14.10 10.32 -21.61
C GLN A 113 -12.76 11.02 -21.85
N ASP A 114 -12.39 11.28 -23.10
CA ASP A 114 -11.17 12.00 -23.46
C ASP A 114 -11.14 13.40 -22.87
N ALA A 115 -12.25 14.15 -22.94
CA ALA A 115 -12.36 15.48 -22.36
C ALA A 115 -12.16 15.45 -20.83
N LYS A 116 -12.75 14.48 -20.13
CA LYS A 116 -12.58 14.29 -18.67
C LYS A 116 -11.13 13.95 -18.33
N ILE A 117 -10.51 13.02 -19.04
CA ILE A 117 -9.11 12.64 -18.85
C ILE A 117 -8.18 13.85 -19.11
N ASN A 118 -8.40 14.57 -20.20
CA ASN A 118 -7.60 15.73 -20.57
C ASN A 118 -7.75 16.88 -19.57
N TYR A 119 -8.95 17.12 -19.03
CA TYR A 119 -9.17 18.05 -17.93
C TYR A 119 -8.32 17.66 -16.71
N HIS A 120 -8.39 16.42 -16.25
CA HIS A 120 -7.59 15.98 -15.11
C HIS A 120 -6.08 16.08 -15.37
N LYS A 121 -5.62 15.76 -16.59
CA LYS A 121 -4.20 15.88 -16.99
C LYS A 121 -3.70 17.33 -17.01
N LEU A 122 -4.46 18.24 -17.64
CA LEU A 122 -4.06 19.64 -17.81
C LEU A 122 -4.03 20.40 -16.49
N TRP A 123 -4.93 20.08 -15.57
CA TRP A 123 -5.07 20.78 -14.29
C TRP A 123 -4.36 20.08 -13.13
N GLY A 124 -3.66 18.97 -13.39
CA GLY A 124 -2.96 18.20 -12.35
C GLY A 124 -3.88 17.62 -11.27
N ILE A 125 -5.19 17.50 -11.55
CA ILE A 125 -6.17 17.00 -10.60
C ILE A 125 -6.22 15.47 -10.72
N PRO A 126 -5.90 14.71 -9.66
CA PRO A 126 -6.00 13.26 -9.72
C PRO A 126 -7.44 12.78 -9.94
N VAL A 127 -7.60 11.70 -10.71
CA VAL A 127 -8.92 11.09 -10.97
C VAL A 127 -9.40 10.39 -9.70
N LYS A 128 -10.53 10.84 -9.14
CA LYS A 128 -11.08 10.36 -7.84
C LYS A 128 -11.20 8.83 -7.74
N SER A 129 -11.45 8.14 -8.86
CA SER A 129 -11.66 6.68 -8.90
C SER A 129 -10.41 5.87 -8.53
N ALA A 130 -9.21 6.28 -8.97
CA ALA A 130 -7.98 5.52 -8.70
C ALA A 130 -7.59 5.54 -7.21
N PHE A 131 -7.85 6.66 -6.52
CA PHE A 131 -7.50 6.82 -5.11
C PHE A 131 -8.45 6.10 -4.16
N ALA A 132 -9.72 5.91 -4.55
CA ALA A 132 -10.71 5.22 -3.73
C ALA A 132 -10.33 3.75 -3.43
N VAL A 133 -9.58 3.11 -4.33
CA VAL A 133 -9.16 1.70 -4.19
C VAL A 133 -7.74 1.59 -3.63
N LEU A 134 -6.82 2.46 -4.03
CA LEU A 134 -5.40 2.36 -3.62
C LEU A 134 -5.19 2.70 -2.14
N ILE A 135 -5.90 3.68 -1.59
CA ILE A 135 -5.70 4.12 -0.20
C ILE A 135 -6.03 3.00 0.81
N PRO A 136 -7.20 2.32 0.75
CA PRO A 136 -7.50 1.21 1.65
C PRO A 136 -6.51 0.05 1.54
N VAL A 137 -6.05 -0.28 0.34
CA VAL A 137 -5.10 -1.39 0.11
C VAL A 137 -3.75 -1.12 0.77
N VAL A 138 -3.22 0.11 0.65
CA VAL A 138 -1.97 0.51 1.30
C VAL A 138 -2.11 0.45 2.83
N ILE A 139 -3.25 0.90 3.38
CA ILE A 139 -3.51 0.83 4.82
C ILE A 139 -3.51 -0.62 5.32
N ILE A 140 -4.16 -1.54 4.61
CA ILE A 140 -4.18 -2.97 4.98
C ILE A 140 -2.77 -3.57 4.90
N PHE A 141 -2.02 -3.29 3.83
CA PHE A 141 -0.66 -3.80 3.68
C PHE A 141 0.28 -3.31 4.78
N THR A 142 0.21 -2.03 5.13
CA THR A 142 1.02 -1.46 6.21
C THR A 142 0.64 -2.07 7.57
N ALA A 143 -0.64 -2.28 7.84
CA ALA A 143 -1.10 -2.91 9.08
C ALA A 143 -0.62 -4.36 9.25
N ILE A 144 -0.59 -5.16 8.18
CA ILE A 144 -0.19 -6.57 8.24
C ILE A 144 1.34 -6.72 8.33
N THR A 145 2.10 -5.87 7.65
CA THR A 145 3.56 -6.08 7.49
C THR A 145 4.40 -5.30 8.50
N VAL A 146 4.02 -4.07 8.81
CA VAL A 146 4.86 -3.16 9.61
C VAL A 146 4.59 -3.38 11.11
N ILE A 147 3.33 -3.44 11.50
CA ILE A 147 2.94 -3.51 12.92
C ILE A 147 3.51 -4.74 13.64
N PRO A 148 3.44 -5.98 13.08
CA PRO A 148 3.96 -7.15 13.79
C PRO A 148 5.48 -7.14 13.98
N ASN A 149 6.21 -6.62 12.99
CA ASN A 149 7.67 -6.53 13.05
C ASN A 149 8.15 -5.56 14.14
N VAL A 150 7.48 -4.41 14.26
CA VAL A 150 7.77 -3.43 15.32
C VAL A 150 7.49 -4.04 16.70
N LEU A 151 6.36 -4.72 16.88
CA LEU A 151 6.01 -5.37 18.14
C LEU A 151 6.99 -6.48 18.55
N LYS A 152 7.48 -7.28 17.59
CA LYS A 152 8.49 -8.32 17.84
C LYS A 152 9.81 -7.72 18.34
N SER A 153 10.28 -6.64 17.70
CA SER A 153 11.51 -5.96 18.09
C SER A 153 11.45 -5.39 19.52
N MET A 154 10.30 -4.85 19.92
CA MET A 154 10.13 -4.30 21.28
C MET A 154 10.14 -5.39 22.35
N ARG A 155 9.51 -6.55 22.08
CA ARG A 155 9.48 -7.69 23.03
C ARG A 155 10.88 -8.26 23.28
N THR A 156 11.67 -8.46 22.23
CA THR A 156 13.04 -9.00 22.37
C THR A 156 13.97 -8.10 23.19
N SER A 157 13.81 -6.77 23.10
CA SER A 157 14.61 -5.84 23.91
C SER A 157 14.22 -5.84 25.39
N GLN A 158 12.98 -6.19 25.74
CA GLN A 158 12.56 -6.30 27.14
C GLN A 158 13.01 -7.62 27.76
N GLU A 159 12.85 -8.73 27.06
CA GLU A 159 13.28 -10.05 27.54
C GLU A 159 14.79 -10.09 27.85
N THR A 160 15.61 -9.49 26.98
CA THR A 160 17.07 -9.39 27.21
C THR A 160 17.46 -8.57 28.43
N ARG A 161 16.72 -7.50 28.76
CA ARG A 161 16.96 -6.66 29.95
C ARG A 161 16.54 -7.36 31.24
N VAL A 162 15.39 -8.03 31.24
CA VAL A 162 14.89 -8.77 32.42
C VAL A 162 15.83 -9.93 32.76
N THR A 163 16.31 -10.68 31.77
CA THR A 163 17.28 -11.76 32.01
C THR A 163 18.65 -11.23 32.47
N ALA A 164 19.12 -10.08 31.95
CA ALA A 164 20.37 -9.47 32.39
C ALA A 164 20.33 -9.05 33.87
N SER A 165 19.25 -8.40 34.30
CA SER A 165 19.07 -7.94 35.68
C SER A 165 18.84 -9.08 36.68
N GLU A 166 18.38 -10.26 36.23
CA GLU A 166 18.19 -11.43 37.10
C GLU A 166 19.49 -12.19 37.39
N ILE A 167 20.45 -12.15 36.46
CA ILE A 167 21.73 -12.85 36.60
C ILE A 167 22.85 -12.00 37.21
N LEU A 168 22.62 -10.69 37.41
CA LEU A 168 23.61 -9.73 37.88
C LEU A 168 23.22 -9.17 39.26
N THR A 169 24.19 -9.06 40.17
CA THR A 169 23.99 -8.33 41.44
C THR A 169 24.03 -6.82 41.18
N SER A 170 23.29 -6.04 41.99
CA SER A 170 23.30 -4.59 41.86
C SER A 170 24.74 -4.04 41.96
N PRO A 171 25.23 -3.27 40.97
CA PRO A 171 26.58 -2.75 40.99
C PRO A 171 26.84 -1.83 42.18
N LEU A 172 27.97 -2.02 42.83
CA LEU A 172 28.48 -1.14 43.86
C LEU A 172 29.49 -0.17 43.24
N ILE A 173 29.30 1.12 43.50
CA ILE A 173 30.13 2.19 42.97
C ILE A 173 30.84 2.86 44.14
N THR A 174 32.16 2.75 44.16
CA THR A 174 33.00 3.29 45.23
C THR A 174 33.92 4.36 44.66
N PRO A 175 33.74 5.65 45.01
CA PRO A 175 34.67 6.70 44.60
C PRO A 175 36.07 6.44 45.16
N ILE A 176 37.09 6.49 44.30
CA ILE A 176 38.50 6.45 44.70
C ILE A 176 39.02 7.88 44.83
N THR A 177 38.72 8.72 43.83
CA THR A 177 39.02 10.16 43.82
C THR A 177 37.84 10.93 43.20
N SER A 178 37.93 12.27 43.09
CA SER A 178 36.95 13.06 42.33
C SER A 178 36.96 12.79 40.82
N THR A 179 37.96 12.05 40.32
CA THR A 179 38.14 11.74 38.90
C THR A 179 38.21 10.24 38.62
N GLU A 180 37.98 9.39 39.63
CA GLU A 180 38.10 7.94 39.51
C GLU A 180 37.10 7.21 40.41
N VAL A 181 36.41 6.23 39.85
CA VAL A 181 35.50 5.35 40.60
C VAL A 181 35.81 3.89 40.34
N LEU A 182 35.57 3.06 41.34
CA LEU A 182 35.57 1.61 41.26
C LEU A 182 34.13 1.12 41.11
N ILE A 183 33.88 0.33 40.06
CA ILE A 183 32.60 -0.35 39.84
C ILE A 183 32.81 -1.83 40.08
N SER A 184 32.05 -2.42 41.00
CA SER A 184 32.09 -3.85 41.29
C SER A 184 30.70 -4.48 41.22
N PHE A 185 30.64 -5.69 40.70
CA PHE A 185 29.41 -6.48 40.61
C PHE A 185 29.76 -7.95 40.42
N SER A 186 28.75 -8.82 40.53
CA SER A 186 28.91 -10.25 40.30
C SER A 186 27.77 -10.80 39.45
N THR A 187 28.05 -11.89 38.74
CA THR A 187 27.06 -12.63 37.96
C THR A 187 26.82 -14.03 38.55
N ARG A 188 25.62 -14.57 38.34
CA ARG A 188 25.24 -15.93 38.79
C ARG A 188 25.96 -17.04 38.02
N GLN A 189 26.44 -16.74 36.81
CA GLN A 189 27.16 -17.66 35.94
C GLN A 189 28.42 -17.00 35.38
N PRO A 190 29.50 -17.76 35.12
CA PRO A 190 30.72 -17.23 34.52
C PRO A 190 30.42 -16.50 33.21
N SER A 191 30.88 -15.26 33.09
CA SER A 191 30.56 -14.41 31.94
C SER A 191 31.66 -13.42 31.62
N LYS A 192 31.73 -13.00 30.35
CA LYS A 192 32.52 -11.83 29.95
C LYS A 192 31.65 -10.60 30.07
N THR A 193 32.21 -9.50 30.52
CA THR A 193 31.41 -8.29 30.81
C THR A 193 32.10 -7.03 30.29
N ASN A 194 31.29 -6.15 29.72
CA ASN A 194 31.69 -4.82 29.29
C ASN A 194 30.80 -3.77 29.95
N ILE A 195 31.36 -2.59 30.21
CA ILE A 195 30.61 -1.40 30.64
C ILE A 195 30.63 -0.38 29.52
N ARG A 196 29.46 0.08 29.09
CA ARG A 196 29.31 1.13 28.09
C ARG A 196 28.64 2.34 28.70
N PHE A 197 29.30 3.49 28.66
CA PHE A 197 28.73 4.75 29.09
C PHE A 197 27.74 5.29 28.04
N THR A 198 26.60 5.78 28.52
CA THR A 198 25.53 6.39 27.71
C THR A 198 25.40 7.88 27.97
N GLN A 199 25.93 8.38 29.10
CA GLN A 199 25.96 9.80 29.47
C GLN A 199 27.20 10.12 30.29
N GLY A 200 27.76 11.32 30.08
CA GLY A 200 28.98 11.80 30.77
C GLY A 200 30.30 11.33 30.14
N SER A 201 30.28 10.20 29.43
CA SER A 201 31.40 9.69 28.60
C SER A 201 30.85 8.85 27.44
N THR A 202 31.68 8.60 26.41
CA THR A 202 31.39 7.67 25.30
C THR A 202 32.26 6.41 25.34
N SER A 203 33.05 6.23 26.40
CA SER A 203 33.96 5.10 26.55
C SER A 203 33.22 3.78 26.76
N ILE A 204 33.82 2.71 26.20
CA ILE A 204 33.48 1.31 26.49
C ILE A 204 34.68 0.70 27.20
N TYR A 205 34.43 0.03 28.32
CA TYR A 205 35.45 -0.65 29.12
C TYR A 205 35.18 -2.14 29.15
N GLU A 206 36.18 -2.93 28.78
CA GLU A 206 36.16 -4.37 29.01
C GLU A 206 36.46 -4.63 30.49
N VAL A 207 35.50 -5.24 31.20
CA VAL A 207 35.64 -5.53 32.64
C VAL A 207 36.23 -6.91 32.86
N SER A 208 35.74 -7.91 32.13
CA SER A 208 36.28 -9.26 32.15
C SER A 208 36.41 -9.84 30.74
N THR A 209 37.66 -10.07 30.32
CA THR A 209 37.98 -10.71 29.03
C THR A 209 37.88 -12.24 29.11
N LYS A 210 37.94 -12.79 30.32
CA LYS A 210 37.69 -14.20 30.64
C LYS A 210 36.35 -14.34 31.37
N GLU A 211 35.74 -15.51 31.25
CA GLU A 211 34.51 -15.81 31.98
C GLU A 211 34.81 -15.93 33.48
N ASP A 212 34.18 -15.05 34.26
CA ASP A 212 34.26 -15.00 35.72
C ASP A 212 32.87 -14.65 36.28
N THR A 213 32.67 -14.86 37.58
CA THR A 213 31.46 -14.44 38.31
C THR A 213 31.67 -13.17 39.12
N SER A 214 32.92 -12.72 39.30
CA SER A 214 33.26 -11.49 40.01
C SER A 214 33.90 -10.49 39.05
N HIS A 215 33.41 -9.25 39.05
CA HIS A 215 33.80 -8.24 38.11
C HIS A 215 34.16 -6.93 38.82
N LEU A 216 35.30 -6.36 38.43
CA LEU A 216 35.85 -5.15 39.02
C LEU A 216 36.46 -4.28 37.92
N LEU A 217 36.05 -3.02 37.85
CA LEU A 217 36.58 -2.04 36.91
C LEU A 217 36.94 -0.75 37.65
N SER A 218 38.16 -0.26 37.48
CA SER A 218 38.49 1.13 37.80
C SER A 218 38.27 2.01 36.57
N VAL A 219 37.51 3.08 36.73
CA VAL A 219 37.20 4.03 35.66
C VAL A 219 37.92 5.36 35.94
N PRO A 220 39.08 5.62 35.31
CA PRO A 220 39.83 6.85 35.51
C PRO A 220 39.33 8.00 34.61
N ASN A 221 39.90 9.19 34.81
CA ASN A 221 39.71 10.38 33.96
C ASN A 221 38.27 10.89 33.89
N LEU A 222 37.52 10.76 34.98
CA LEU A 222 36.19 11.34 35.12
C LEU A 222 36.29 12.83 35.48
N LEU A 223 35.28 13.60 35.12
CA LEU A 223 35.14 14.99 35.53
C LEU A 223 34.54 15.03 36.94
N PRO A 224 35.04 15.88 37.86
CA PRO A 224 34.44 16.09 39.18
C PRO A 224 32.99 16.58 39.11
N SER A 225 32.19 16.29 40.14
CA SER A 225 30.80 16.72 40.26
C SER A 225 29.93 16.48 39.00
N THR A 226 30.18 15.40 38.26
CA THR A 226 29.54 15.09 36.98
C THR A 226 28.73 13.80 37.09
N SER A 227 27.52 13.81 36.52
CA SER A 227 26.65 12.63 36.49
C SER A 227 26.95 11.77 35.26
N TYR A 228 27.13 10.48 35.51
CA TYR A 228 27.40 9.46 34.51
C TYR A 228 26.30 8.43 34.49
N LYS A 229 26.01 7.94 33.29
CA LYS A 229 25.12 6.80 33.09
C LYS A 229 25.79 5.73 32.25
N TYR A 230 25.51 4.48 32.58
CA TYR A 230 26.13 3.34 31.91
C TYR A 230 25.21 2.11 31.92
N VAL A 231 25.47 1.19 31.00
CA VAL A 231 24.88 -0.14 30.94
C VAL A 231 25.97 -1.20 31.05
N ILE A 232 25.63 -2.36 31.58
CA ILE A 232 26.51 -3.53 31.61
C ILE A 232 26.06 -4.49 30.50
N GLU A 233 26.99 -4.89 29.65
CA GLU A 233 26.80 -5.89 28.61
C GLU A 233 27.43 -7.19 29.10
N ILE A 234 26.59 -8.22 29.31
CA ILE A 234 26.96 -9.53 29.83
C ILE A 234 26.94 -10.52 28.66
N ILE A 235 28.07 -11.16 28.39
CA ILE A 235 28.23 -12.12 27.29
C ILE A 235 28.30 -13.52 27.90
N VAL A 236 27.29 -14.33 27.59
CA VAL A 236 27.19 -15.73 28.03
C VAL A 236 26.83 -16.59 26.82
N ASN A 237 27.62 -17.63 26.54
CA ASN A 237 27.38 -18.56 25.41
C ASN A 237 27.11 -17.81 24.09
N ASP A 238 27.96 -16.81 23.78
CA ASP A 238 27.87 -15.94 22.60
C ASP A 238 26.60 -15.08 22.47
N LYS A 239 25.74 -15.04 23.50
CA LYS A 239 24.61 -14.12 23.59
C LYS A 239 24.98 -12.92 24.45
N THR A 240 24.70 -11.72 23.94
CA THR A 240 24.87 -10.47 24.70
C THR A 240 23.54 -10.09 25.35
N LEU A 241 23.56 -9.97 26.67
CA LEU A 241 22.47 -9.45 27.49
C LEU A 241 22.87 -8.05 27.96
N THR A 242 21.95 -7.10 27.95
CA THR A 242 22.22 -5.71 28.36
C THR A 242 21.33 -5.36 29.54
N THR A 243 21.90 -4.82 30.61
CA THR A 243 21.15 -4.39 31.79
C THR A 243 20.30 -3.15 31.54
N ASP A 244 19.51 -2.79 32.55
CA ASP A 244 19.02 -1.42 32.69
C ASP A 244 20.17 -0.41 32.90
N GLU A 245 19.86 0.87 32.73
CA GLU A 245 20.82 1.96 32.88
C GLU A 245 21.08 2.25 34.37
N TYR A 246 22.35 2.23 34.77
CA TYR A 246 22.83 2.63 36.09
C TYR A 246 23.32 4.06 36.06
N THR A 247 23.27 4.75 37.20
CA THR A 247 23.68 6.16 37.33
C THR A 247 24.57 6.35 38.55
N PHE A 248 25.60 7.19 38.42
CA PHE A 248 26.37 7.72 39.55
C PHE A 248 26.83 9.14 39.30
N SER A 249 27.32 9.79 40.34
CA SER A 249 27.98 11.09 40.25
C SER A 249 29.34 11.04 40.93
N THR A 250 30.32 11.69 40.33
CA THR A 250 31.62 11.91 40.99
C THR A 250 31.48 12.92 42.12
N PRO A 251 32.25 12.77 43.22
CA PRO A 251 32.33 13.76 44.29
C PRO A 251 32.74 15.16 43.80
#